data_AF-A0A6G1KZA8-F1
#
_entry.id   AF-A0A6G1KZA8-F1
#
_cell.length_a   1.000
_cell.length_b   1.000
_cell.length_c   1.000
_cell.angle_alpha   90.00
_cell.angle_beta   90.00
_cell.angle_gamma   90.00
#
_symmetry.space_group_name_H-M   'P 1'
#
loop_
_entity.id
_entity.type
_entity.pdbx_description
1 polymer ?
#
loop_
_entity_poly.entity_id
_entity_poly.type
_entity_poly.pdbx_seq_one_letter_code
_entity_poly.pdbx_strand_id
1 'polypeptide(L)'
;VQPKKRGRPVKASAAALVKDVDKDDTEDPVEPPKKRGRPAKASTAELVEDVDGDGDAMAKADNAEEDDQDEASGKQYWLMKAEQEDREETARDGTVSNTRFTIDDLREKTAPELWDGVRNLTAAKNLRAMRKGDLAFFYASGGKKGRKPGITGIIEIVSEAEPDVTAESEDSIYYEAHASKRKSWVAVGVEFRQKLETPIYLAELQEFRGPGAVLSDMQLHTLARLSVSKVSPKEWRFITEK
;
A
#
# COMPACT_ATOMS: atom_id res chain seq x y z
N VAL A 1 10.74 -40.79 -29.88
CA VAL A 1 11.84 -41.35 -29.05
C VAL A 1 12.58 -40.19 -28.40
N GLN A 2 12.71 -40.18 -27.07
CA GLN A 2 13.49 -39.18 -26.31
C GLN A 2 14.99 -39.58 -26.23
N PRO A 3 15.87 -38.93 -25.45
CA PRO A 3 16.41 -37.59 -25.72
C PRO A 3 17.96 -37.59 -25.75
N LYS A 4 18.59 -36.57 -26.33
CA LYS A 4 20.06 -36.41 -26.26
C LYS A 4 20.48 -35.76 -24.93
N LYS A 5 20.75 -36.60 -23.93
CA LYS A 5 21.45 -36.21 -22.69
C LYS A 5 22.85 -35.66 -23.01
N ARG A 6 23.24 -34.56 -22.37
CA ARG A 6 24.64 -34.17 -22.13
C ARG A 6 24.74 -33.57 -20.72
N GLY A 7 25.83 -33.86 -20.03
CA GLY A 7 26.15 -33.29 -18.72
C GLY A 7 27.61 -33.51 -18.38
N ARG A 8 27.99 -33.22 -17.12
CA ARG A 8 29.33 -33.39 -16.51
C ARG A 8 30.32 -32.24 -16.87
N PRO A 9 31.25 -31.81 -15.97
CA PRO A 9 31.67 -32.43 -14.71
C PRO A 9 31.45 -31.65 -13.40
N VAL A 10 31.47 -32.43 -12.30
CA VAL A 10 31.84 -31.98 -10.94
C VAL A 10 33.37 -31.96 -10.77
N LYS A 11 33.87 -31.14 -9.84
CA LYS A 11 35.18 -31.35 -9.19
C LYS A 11 35.12 -30.85 -7.73
N ALA A 12 35.89 -31.45 -6.83
CA ALA A 12 35.83 -31.20 -5.38
C ALA A 12 37.21 -31.33 -4.69
N SER A 13 37.34 -30.70 -3.53
CA SER A 13 38.26 -30.93 -2.39
C SER A 13 37.71 -30.10 -1.21
N ALA A 14 37.50 -30.62 0.01
CA ALA A 14 38.48 -31.02 1.04
C ALA A 14 39.31 -29.82 1.55
N ALA A 15 39.07 -29.26 2.75
CA ALA A 15 39.27 -29.78 4.13
C ALA A 15 40.77 -29.82 4.55
N ALA A 16 41.22 -29.37 5.73
CA ALA A 16 40.54 -28.85 6.95
C ALA A 16 41.27 -27.57 7.49
N LEU A 17 41.60 -27.24 8.76
CA LEU A 17 41.57 -27.87 10.11
C LEU A 17 41.62 -26.76 11.22
N VAL A 18 41.90 -27.10 12.50
CA VAL A 18 42.08 -26.21 13.69
C VAL A 18 43.57 -25.88 13.97
N LYS A 19 44.02 -24.98 14.87
CA LYS A 19 43.49 -24.29 16.11
C LYS A 19 44.15 -22.86 16.19
N ASP A 20 44.33 -22.06 17.27
CA ASP A 20 44.18 -22.26 18.73
C ASP A 20 43.66 -21.05 19.58
N VAL A 21 44.38 -20.57 20.62
CA VAL A 21 43.89 -19.85 21.82
C VAL A 21 44.84 -18.74 22.33
N ASP A 22 44.28 -17.59 22.75
CA ASP A 22 44.47 -16.85 24.03
C ASP A 22 43.50 -15.62 24.00
N LYS A 23 42.69 -15.25 25.02
CA LYS A 23 42.87 -14.91 26.45
C LYS A 23 43.41 -13.50 26.71
N ASP A 24 42.84 -12.70 27.63
CA ASP A 24 41.49 -12.75 28.26
C ASP A 24 40.68 -11.50 27.77
N ASP A 25 40.12 -10.49 28.47
CA ASP A 25 39.88 -10.16 29.90
C ASP A 25 38.80 -9.03 30.04
N THR A 26 38.31 -8.78 31.26
CA THR A 26 37.42 -7.69 31.77
C THR A 26 35.94 -7.58 31.31
N GLU A 27 35.04 -7.70 32.30
CA GLU A 27 33.66 -7.16 32.37
C GLU A 27 33.72 -5.67 32.87
N ASP A 28 32.68 -4.85 33.09
CA ASP A 28 31.23 -5.06 33.26
C ASP A 28 30.43 -3.76 32.80
N PRO A 29 29.26 -3.28 33.33
CA PRO A 29 28.19 -2.78 32.45
C PRO A 29 27.88 -1.27 32.55
N VAL A 30 27.01 -0.78 31.65
CA VAL A 30 26.48 0.61 31.67
C VAL A 30 24.95 0.62 31.72
N GLU A 31 24.37 1.26 32.75
CA GLU A 31 22.92 1.44 32.93
C GLU A 31 22.29 2.41 31.88
N PRO A 32 20.99 2.24 31.56
CA PRO A 32 20.27 3.17 30.68
C PRO A 32 19.81 4.45 31.41
N PRO A 33 19.91 5.64 30.78
CA PRO A 33 19.42 6.89 31.37
C PRO A 33 17.88 6.93 31.47
N LYS A 34 17.39 7.51 32.57
CA LYS A 34 15.99 7.43 33.02
C LYS A 34 15.08 8.46 32.35
N LYS A 35 13.78 8.11 32.23
CA LYS A 35 12.70 9.01 31.77
C LYS A 35 12.70 10.33 32.57
N ARG A 36 12.54 11.47 31.89
CA ARG A 36 12.22 12.77 32.52
C ARG A 36 10.84 13.26 32.06
N GLY A 37 10.15 13.97 32.95
CA GLY A 37 8.72 14.20 32.87
C GLY A 37 8.26 15.42 32.06
N ARG A 38 6.97 15.38 31.73
CA ARG A 38 6.14 16.43 31.12
C ARG A 38 5.92 17.61 32.08
N PRO A 39 6.24 18.87 31.70
CA PRO A 39 5.68 20.05 32.35
C PRO A 39 4.23 20.30 31.89
N ALA A 40 3.47 21.07 32.68
CA ALA A 40 2.02 21.27 32.49
C ALA A 40 1.66 22.46 31.57
N LYS A 41 0.35 22.64 31.31
CA LYS A 41 -0.21 23.83 30.64
C LYS A 41 0.26 25.12 31.32
N ALA A 42 0.67 26.09 30.52
CA ALA A 42 0.43 27.51 30.80
C ALA A 42 -0.69 28.01 29.87
N SER A 43 -1.42 29.03 30.28
CA SER A 43 -2.56 29.58 29.54
C SER A 43 -2.47 31.10 29.51
N THR A 44 -2.31 31.66 28.33
CA THR A 44 -2.51 33.10 28.08
C THR A 44 -3.32 33.22 26.80
N ALA A 45 -4.41 33.97 26.85
CA ALA A 45 -5.13 34.40 25.66
C ALA A 45 -4.69 35.84 25.37
N GLU A 46 -4.48 36.15 24.09
CA GLU A 46 -4.42 37.53 23.61
C GLU A 46 -5.45 37.69 22.48
N LEU A 47 -6.03 38.88 22.41
CA LEU A 47 -7.08 39.24 21.48
C LEU A 47 -6.45 39.79 20.20
N VAL A 48 -7.05 39.45 19.05
CA VAL A 48 -6.86 40.20 17.80
C VAL A 48 -8.26 40.60 17.33
N GLU A 49 -8.42 41.89 17.03
CA GLU A 49 -9.70 42.47 16.63
C GLU A 49 -9.99 42.24 15.15
N ASP A 50 -11.27 42.30 14.78
CA ASP A 50 -11.76 41.94 13.45
C ASP A 50 -11.30 42.90 12.35
N VAL A 51 -11.09 42.34 11.15
CA VAL A 51 -10.99 43.10 9.89
C VAL A 51 -11.92 42.45 8.89
N ASP A 52 -12.95 43.17 8.47
CA ASP A 52 -13.95 42.69 7.52
C ASP A 52 -13.33 42.27 6.18
N GLY A 53 -13.68 41.07 5.72
CA GLY A 53 -13.22 40.47 4.47
C GLY A 53 -14.33 39.65 3.83
N ASP A 54 -15.26 40.32 3.14
CA ASP A 54 -16.41 39.70 2.49
C ASP A 54 -15.95 38.77 1.35
N GLY A 55 -16.19 37.46 1.50
CA GLY A 55 -15.77 36.46 0.52
C GLY A 55 -15.95 35.00 0.98
N ASP A 56 -16.61 34.21 0.12
CA ASP A 56 -16.72 32.74 0.18
C ASP A 56 -17.31 32.11 1.47
N ALA A 57 -18.61 32.38 1.64
CA ALA A 57 -19.48 31.68 2.58
C ALA A 57 -20.31 30.54 1.95
N MET A 58 -20.38 30.44 0.61
CA MET A 58 -21.34 29.55 -0.06
C MET A 58 -20.84 28.09 -0.15
N ALA A 59 -19.54 27.86 -0.40
CA ALA A 59 -18.99 26.52 -0.65
C ALA A 59 -18.74 25.66 0.62
N LYS A 60 -19.16 26.13 1.80
CA LYS A 60 -18.91 25.47 3.11
C LYS A 60 -20.11 24.74 3.70
N ALA A 61 -21.33 25.03 3.25
CA ALA A 61 -22.54 24.38 3.78
C ALA A 61 -22.67 22.96 3.22
N ASP A 62 -22.76 22.85 1.89
CA ASP A 62 -23.05 21.61 1.16
C ASP A 62 -22.05 20.48 1.51
N ASN A 63 -20.75 20.80 1.60
CA ASN A 63 -19.70 19.82 1.90
C ASN A 63 -19.78 19.24 3.32
N ALA A 64 -20.42 19.93 4.27
CA ALA A 64 -20.59 19.46 5.65
C ALA A 64 -21.71 18.41 5.77
N GLU A 65 -22.80 18.55 5.01
CA GLU A 65 -23.90 17.58 5.00
C GLU A 65 -23.51 16.26 4.30
N GLU A 66 -22.45 16.25 3.51
CA GLU A 66 -21.90 15.04 2.88
C GLU A 66 -20.82 14.34 3.71
N ASP A 67 -19.95 15.07 4.43
CA ASP A 67 -19.03 14.45 5.41
C ASP A 67 -19.82 13.69 6.51
N ASP A 68 -20.95 14.25 6.98
CA ASP A 68 -21.85 13.58 7.92
C ASP A 68 -22.49 12.32 7.30
N GLN A 69 -22.75 12.27 5.99
CA GLN A 69 -23.30 11.09 5.31
C GLN A 69 -22.27 9.97 5.11
N ASP A 70 -21.03 10.32 4.74
CA ASP A 70 -19.94 9.35 4.64
C ASP A 70 -19.66 8.68 6.00
N GLU A 71 -19.51 9.47 7.07
CA GLU A 71 -19.33 8.97 8.44
C GLU A 71 -20.56 8.19 8.94
N ALA A 72 -21.80 8.66 8.68
CA ALA A 72 -23.02 7.92 9.05
C ALA A 72 -23.19 6.60 8.30
N SER A 73 -22.67 6.49 7.07
CA SER A 73 -22.63 5.23 6.32
C SER A 73 -21.58 4.25 6.86
N GLY A 74 -20.57 4.77 7.57
CA GLY A 74 -19.41 4.00 8.04
C GLY A 74 -18.57 3.38 6.92
N LYS A 75 -18.69 3.87 5.67
CA LYS A 75 -17.89 3.41 4.53
C LYS A 75 -16.46 3.95 4.62
N GLN A 76 -15.47 3.13 4.31
CA GLN A 76 -14.08 3.59 4.24
C GLN A 76 -13.57 3.60 2.79
N TYR A 77 -12.69 4.56 2.52
CA TYR A 77 -12.12 4.81 1.20
C TYR A 77 -10.61 4.50 1.17
N TRP A 78 -10.16 3.98 0.03
CA TRP A 78 -8.82 3.42 -0.13
C TRP A 78 -8.22 3.71 -1.51
N LEU A 79 -6.92 3.48 -1.64
CA LEU A 79 -6.21 3.46 -2.92
C LEU A 79 -5.29 2.25 -2.96
N MET A 80 -5.38 1.47 -4.04
CA MET A 80 -4.74 0.16 -4.18
C MET A 80 -3.95 0.12 -5.50
N LYS A 81 -2.63 -0.08 -5.40
CA LYS A 81 -1.68 0.06 -6.51
C LYS A 81 -1.35 -1.29 -7.16
N ALA A 82 -1.52 -1.38 -8.48
CA ALA A 82 -1.15 -2.55 -9.30
C ALA A 82 -0.27 -2.13 -10.49
N GLU A 83 0.73 -2.95 -10.84
CA GLU A 83 1.69 -2.64 -11.90
C GLU A 83 1.05 -2.76 -13.29
N GLN A 84 1.07 -1.68 -14.07
CA GLN A 84 0.40 -1.63 -15.37
C GLN A 84 1.26 -2.09 -16.56
N GLU A 85 2.53 -2.41 -16.33
CA GLU A 85 3.52 -2.74 -17.37
C GLU A 85 4.03 -4.17 -17.18
N ASP A 86 4.28 -4.88 -18.29
CA ASP A 86 4.82 -6.24 -18.24
C ASP A 86 6.19 -6.28 -17.57
N ARG A 87 6.28 -7.12 -16.55
CA ARG A 87 7.47 -7.36 -15.72
C ARG A 87 7.40 -8.78 -15.20
N GLU A 88 8.27 -9.61 -15.76
CA GLU A 88 8.53 -10.97 -15.30
C GLU A 88 9.29 -10.92 -13.97
N GLU A 89 8.86 -11.74 -13.01
CA GLU A 89 9.60 -12.05 -11.79
C GLU A 89 9.69 -13.58 -11.63
N THR A 90 10.77 -14.05 -11.01
CA THR A 90 11.06 -15.48 -10.83
C THR A 90 10.86 -15.88 -9.39
N ALA A 91 10.00 -16.86 -9.16
CA ALA A 91 9.71 -17.47 -7.88
C ALA A 91 10.88 -18.36 -7.39
N ARG A 92 10.73 -18.91 -6.18
CA ARG A 92 11.80 -19.64 -5.49
C ARG A 92 12.13 -20.99 -6.12
N ASP A 93 11.13 -21.65 -6.72
CA ASP A 93 11.28 -22.90 -7.47
C ASP A 93 11.83 -22.70 -8.90
N GLY A 94 11.82 -21.47 -9.42
CA GLY A 94 12.18 -21.12 -10.79
C GLY A 94 10.99 -20.81 -11.71
N THR A 95 9.74 -20.88 -11.21
CA THR A 95 8.53 -20.44 -11.93
C THR A 95 8.60 -18.95 -12.25
N VAL A 96 8.15 -18.55 -13.46
CA VAL A 96 8.19 -17.15 -13.91
C VAL A 96 6.78 -16.62 -14.08
N SER A 97 6.48 -15.50 -13.41
CA SER A 97 5.16 -14.86 -13.40
C SER A 97 5.26 -13.42 -13.89
N ASN A 98 4.31 -12.98 -14.72
CA ASN A 98 4.17 -11.57 -15.10
C ASN A 98 3.37 -10.82 -14.02
N THR A 99 3.91 -9.72 -13.50
CA THR A 99 3.28 -8.89 -12.46
C THR A 99 2.27 -7.86 -12.98
N ARG A 100 2.04 -7.79 -14.30
CA ARG A 100 1.05 -6.88 -14.91
C ARG A 100 -0.37 -7.23 -14.46
N PHE A 101 -1.05 -6.29 -13.81
CA PHE A 101 -2.49 -6.35 -13.54
C PHE A 101 -3.13 -4.96 -13.68
N THR A 102 -4.22 -4.86 -14.45
CA THR A 102 -4.90 -3.61 -14.79
C THR A 102 -6.41 -3.71 -14.55
N ILE A 103 -7.08 -2.56 -14.49
CA ILE A 103 -8.54 -2.46 -14.28
C ILE A 103 -9.36 -3.20 -15.34
N ASP A 104 -8.83 -3.39 -16.56
CA ASP A 104 -9.48 -4.21 -17.59
C ASP A 104 -9.32 -5.71 -17.31
N ASP A 105 -8.14 -6.17 -16.86
CA ASP A 105 -7.93 -7.58 -16.48
C ASP A 105 -8.79 -7.96 -15.25
N LEU A 106 -9.10 -7.00 -14.36
CA LEU A 106 -10.05 -7.17 -13.25
C LEU A 106 -11.51 -7.14 -13.72
N ARG A 107 -11.86 -6.31 -14.71
CA ARG A 107 -13.22 -6.25 -15.30
C ARG A 107 -13.62 -7.57 -15.94
N GLU A 108 -12.67 -8.31 -16.51
CA GLU A 108 -12.92 -9.62 -17.15
C GLU A 108 -13.12 -10.78 -16.15
N LYS A 109 -12.98 -10.53 -14.84
CA LYS A 109 -13.20 -11.54 -13.80
C LYS A 109 -14.70 -11.81 -13.59
N THR A 110 -15.07 -13.09 -13.50
CA THR A 110 -16.44 -13.57 -13.28
C THR A 110 -16.74 -13.91 -11.82
N ALA A 111 -15.77 -13.70 -10.93
CA ALA A 111 -15.83 -13.89 -9.49
C ALA A 111 -14.87 -12.88 -8.80
N PRO A 112 -14.96 -12.68 -7.47
CA PRO A 112 -14.03 -11.83 -6.74
C PRO A 112 -12.56 -12.23 -6.97
N GLU A 113 -11.70 -11.25 -7.23
CA GLU A 113 -10.25 -11.45 -7.33
C GLU A 113 -9.61 -11.22 -5.97
N LEU A 114 -8.60 -12.03 -5.59
CA LEU A 114 -7.83 -11.77 -4.37
C LEU A 114 -6.76 -10.71 -4.63
N TRP A 115 -6.74 -9.65 -3.81
CA TRP A 115 -5.66 -8.67 -3.80
C TRP A 115 -4.50 -9.16 -2.91
N ASP A 116 -3.77 -10.15 -3.42
CA ASP A 116 -2.64 -10.80 -2.74
C ASP A 116 -1.31 -10.02 -2.86
N GLY A 117 -0.18 -10.67 -2.53
CA GLY A 117 1.17 -10.18 -2.81
C GLY A 117 1.65 -9.00 -1.98
N VAL A 118 0.79 -8.46 -1.09
CA VAL A 118 1.15 -7.33 -0.23
C VAL A 118 2.16 -7.77 0.84
N ARG A 119 3.43 -7.38 0.65
CA ARG A 119 4.57 -7.65 1.56
C ARG A 119 5.06 -6.41 2.34
N ASN A 120 4.20 -5.39 2.50
CA ASN A 120 4.45 -4.24 3.36
C ASN A 120 3.53 -4.30 4.60
N LEU A 121 4.09 -4.24 5.80
CA LEU A 121 3.34 -4.40 7.06
C LEU A 121 2.29 -3.30 7.31
N THR A 122 2.47 -2.09 6.78
CA THR A 122 1.46 -1.02 6.87
C THR A 122 0.34 -1.25 5.87
N ALA A 123 0.66 -1.67 4.63
CA ALA A 123 -0.35 -2.04 3.64
C ALA A 123 -1.17 -3.27 4.10
N ALA A 124 -0.53 -4.28 4.69
CA ALA A 124 -1.21 -5.44 5.27
C ALA A 124 -2.01 -5.12 6.55
N LYS A 125 -1.75 -3.98 7.22
CA LYS A 125 -2.65 -3.44 8.26
C LYS A 125 -3.85 -2.70 7.67
N ASN A 126 -3.65 -1.98 6.57
CA ASN A 126 -4.73 -1.32 5.83
C ASN A 126 -5.72 -2.36 5.26
N LEU A 127 -5.23 -3.45 4.64
CA LEU A 127 -6.05 -4.59 4.22
C LEU A 127 -6.90 -5.17 5.37
N ARG A 128 -6.31 -5.38 6.56
CA ARG A 128 -7.03 -5.84 7.76
C ARG A 128 -8.05 -4.86 8.34
N ALA A 129 -8.06 -3.62 7.87
CA ALA A 129 -8.98 -2.59 8.33
C ALA A 129 -10.04 -2.24 7.27
N MET A 130 -10.03 -2.92 6.12
CA MET A 130 -11.11 -2.87 5.12
C MET A 130 -12.32 -3.69 5.59
N ARG A 131 -13.51 -3.18 5.31
CA ARG A 131 -14.79 -3.88 5.49
C ARG A 131 -15.41 -4.25 4.15
N LYS A 132 -16.31 -5.24 4.15
CA LYS A 132 -17.15 -5.52 2.98
C LYS A 132 -18.00 -4.29 2.62
N GLY A 133 -17.96 -3.86 1.37
CA GLY A 133 -18.64 -2.66 0.87
C GLY A 133 -17.82 -1.36 0.93
N ASP A 134 -16.57 -1.41 1.43
CA ASP A 134 -15.60 -0.32 1.23
C ASP A 134 -15.26 -0.15 -0.25
N LEU A 135 -14.92 1.08 -0.66
CA LEU A 135 -14.51 1.39 -2.04
C LEU A 135 -13.03 1.77 -2.10
N ALA A 136 -12.38 1.43 -3.22
CA ALA A 136 -10.99 1.78 -3.46
C ALA A 136 -10.76 2.31 -4.89
N PHE A 137 -9.85 3.26 -5.02
CA PHE A 137 -9.29 3.66 -6.31
C PHE A 137 -8.30 2.60 -6.78
N PHE A 138 -8.55 2.02 -7.96
CA PHE A 138 -7.56 1.22 -8.67
C PHE A 138 -6.52 2.16 -9.25
N TYR A 139 -5.28 2.05 -8.76
CA TYR A 139 -4.17 2.90 -9.18
C TYR A 139 -3.18 2.10 -10.01
N ALA A 140 -3.01 2.49 -11.27
CA ALA A 140 -2.02 1.95 -12.17
C ALA A 140 -0.62 2.52 -11.79
N SER A 141 0.23 1.70 -11.17
CA SER A 141 1.64 2.05 -10.90
C SER A 141 2.54 1.77 -12.11
N GLY A 142 3.86 1.92 -11.97
CA GLY A 142 4.80 1.89 -13.10
C GLY A 142 4.92 3.23 -13.83
N GLY A 143 4.99 3.21 -15.17
CA GLY A 143 5.16 4.40 -16.02
C GLY A 143 6.57 4.61 -16.55
N LYS A 144 7.31 3.54 -16.85
CA LYS A 144 8.65 3.57 -17.47
C LYS A 144 8.59 3.45 -18.99
N LYS A 145 7.59 2.75 -19.53
CA LYS A 145 7.40 2.49 -20.97
C LYS A 145 6.42 3.49 -21.62
N GLY A 146 6.53 4.77 -21.28
CA GLY A 146 5.70 5.85 -21.82
C GLY A 146 4.25 5.92 -21.29
N ARG A 147 3.83 4.98 -20.43
CA ARG A 147 2.58 5.09 -19.67
C ARG A 147 2.73 6.09 -18.53
N LYS A 148 1.63 6.69 -18.07
CA LYS A 148 1.60 7.57 -16.89
C LYS A 148 0.95 6.81 -15.72
N PRO A 149 1.49 6.88 -14.49
CA PRO A 149 0.81 6.31 -13.33
C PRO A 149 -0.36 7.20 -12.90
N GLY A 150 -1.43 6.61 -12.38
CA GLY A 150 -2.67 7.33 -12.06
C GLY A 150 -3.82 6.40 -11.66
N ILE A 151 -4.95 7.00 -11.27
CA ILE A 151 -6.20 6.30 -10.96
C ILE A 151 -6.90 5.96 -12.27
N THR A 152 -7.28 4.69 -12.46
CA THR A 152 -7.91 4.20 -13.70
C THR A 152 -9.33 3.67 -13.48
N GLY A 153 -9.78 3.53 -12.24
CA GLY A 153 -11.11 3.03 -11.91
C GLY A 153 -11.39 2.93 -10.42
N ILE A 154 -12.57 2.42 -10.10
CA ILE A 154 -13.08 2.15 -8.75
C ILE A 154 -13.39 0.65 -8.63
N ILE A 155 -13.02 0.08 -7.49
CA ILE A 155 -13.29 -1.30 -7.09
C ILE A 155 -13.96 -1.32 -5.71
N GLU A 156 -14.67 -2.40 -5.41
CA GLU A 156 -15.27 -2.65 -4.08
C GLU A 156 -14.56 -3.79 -3.38
N ILE A 157 -14.39 -3.68 -2.05
CA ILE A 157 -13.97 -4.79 -1.20
C ILE A 157 -15.19 -5.68 -0.92
N VAL A 158 -15.20 -6.90 -1.45
CA VAL A 158 -16.32 -7.84 -1.34
C VAL A 158 -16.05 -9.02 -0.40
N SER A 159 -14.79 -9.25 0.00
CA SER A 159 -14.42 -10.13 1.11
C SER A 159 -13.35 -9.47 1.98
N GLU A 160 -13.47 -9.61 3.30
CA GLU A 160 -12.55 -9.04 4.28
C GLU A 160 -11.22 -9.83 4.35
N ALA A 161 -10.29 -9.38 5.19
CA ALA A 161 -8.91 -9.86 5.15
C ALA A 161 -8.73 -11.33 5.60
N GLU A 162 -8.34 -12.19 4.66
CA GLU A 162 -8.00 -13.59 4.88
C GLU A 162 -6.49 -13.87 4.70
N PRO A 163 -5.93 -14.98 5.21
CA PRO A 163 -4.51 -15.29 5.08
C PRO A 163 -4.07 -15.40 3.63
N ASP A 164 -2.99 -14.70 3.25
CA ASP A 164 -2.48 -14.72 1.88
C ASP A 164 -1.79 -16.06 1.58
N VAL A 165 -2.47 -16.92 0.81
CA VAL A 165 -1.96 -18.24 0.39
C VAL A 165 -0.67 -18.15 -0.44
N THR A 166 -0.42 -17.04 -1.14
CA THR A 166 0.81 -16.84 -1.93
C THR A 166 2.06 -16.70 -1.04
N ALA A 167 1.89 -16.43 0.26
CA ALA A 167 2.99 -16.43 1.23
C ALA A 167 3.51 -17.85 1.56
N GLU A 168 2.72 -18.90 1.30
CA GLU A 168 3.06 -20.29 1.60
C GLU A 168 3.66 -21.06 0.41
N SER A 169 3.36 -20.63 -0.82
CA SER A 169 3.61 -21.38 -2.07
C SER A 169 4.95 -21.03 -2.74
N GLU A 170 5.84 -22.00 -2.97
CA GLU A 170 7.21 -21.75 -3.48
C GLU A 170 7.30 -21.40 -4.98
N ASP A 171 6.21 -21.63 -5.72
CA ASP A 171 5.95 -21.17 -7.09
C ASP A 171 5.45 -19.71 -7.15
N SER A 172 5.14 -19.09 -6.01
CA SER A 172 4.82 -17.66 -5.95
C SER A 172 6.07 -16.80 -5.80
N ILE A 173 6.10 -15.72 -6.59
CA ILE A 173 7.02 -14.59 -6.43
C ILE A 173 6.86 -13.86 -5.08
N TYR A 174 5.75 -14.08 -4.37
CA TYR A 174 5.44 -13.49 -3.08
C TYR A 174 5.64 -14.44 -1.88
N TYR A 175 6.32 -15.57 -2.09
CA TYR A 175 6.64 -16.55 -1.04
C TYR A 175 7.37 -15.94 0.16
N GLU A 176 6.94 -16.30 1.37
CA GLU A 176 7.60 -15.89 2.62
C GLU A 176 8.35 -17.08 3.23
N ALA A 177 9.68 -17.01 3.17
CA ALA A 177 10.58 -18.05 3.64
C ALA A 177 10.59 -18.22 5.17
N HIS A 178 10.20 -17.19 5.93
CA HIS A 178 10.06 -17.30 7.38
C HIS A 178 8.63 -17.70 7.73
N ALA A 179 8.38 -18.99 7.97
CA ALA A 179 7.05 -19.50 8.34
C ALA A 179 6.36 -18.70 9.48
N SER A 180 7.12 -18.20 10.46
CA SER A 180 6.61 -17.35 11.55
C SER A 180 6.04 -15.99 11.10
N LYS A 181 6.46 -15.48 9.94
CA LYS A 181 5.98 -14.23 9.33
C LYS A 181 4.77 -14.42 8.43
N ARG A 182 4.51 -15.60 7.86
CA ARG A 182 3.48 -15.81 6.82
C ARG A 182 2.10 -15.24 7.19
N LYS A 183 1.65 -15.51 8.42
CA LYS A 183 0.42 -14.95 9.03
C LYS A 183 0.34 -13.41 9.12
N SER A 184 1.42 -12.68 8.80
CA SER A 184 1.46 -11.22 8.70
C SER A 184 0.86 -10.74 7.38
N TRP A 185 0.86 -11.60 6.36
CA TRP A 185 0.35 -11.33 5.02
C TRP A 185 -1.11 -11.76 4.90
N VAL A 186 -1.90 -10.94 4.22
CA VAL A 186 -3.34 -11.13 4.01
C VAL A 186 -3.70 -10.64 2.61
N ALA A 187 -4.75 -11.21 2.04
CA ALA A 187 -5.44 -10.71 0.85
C ALA A 187 -6.86 -10.26 1.22
N VAL A 188 -7.50 -9.49 0.34
CA VAL A 188 -8.93 -9.16 0.41
C VAL A 188 -9.57 -9.51 -0.93
N GLY A 189 -10.84 -9.89 -0.94
CA GLY A 189 -11.58 -10.12 -2.19
C GLY A 189 -12.07 -8.81 -2.76
N VAL A 190 -11.78 -8.52 -4.03
CA VAL A 190 -12.22 -7.30 -4.73
C VAL A 190 -13.04 -7.59 -5.98
N GLU A 191 -13.92 -6.66 -6.34
CA GLU A 191 -14.64 -6.67 -7.62
C GLU A 191 -14.51 -5.34 -8.36
N PHE A 192 -14.55 -5.40 -9.69
CA PHE A 192 -14.72 -4.22 -10.54
C PHE A 192 -16.03 -3.49 -10.22
N ARG A 193 -16.00 -2.15 -10.22
CA ARG A 193 -17.20 -1.30 -10.19
C ARG A 193 -17.24 -0.31 -11.34
N GLN A 194 -16.16 0.46 -11.54
CA GLN A 194 -16.09 1.48 -12.59
C GLN A 194 -14.68 1.57 -13.17
N LYS A 195 -14.59 1.92 -14.45
CA LYS A 195 -13.37 2.40 -15.10
C LYS A 195 -13.59 3.87 -15.40
N LEU A 196 -12.59 4.73 -15.15
CA LEU A 196 -12.66 6.12 -15.56
C LEU A 196 -12.46 6.22 -17.08
N GLU A 197 -13.23 7.05 -17.76
CA GLU A 197 -13.06 7.29 -19.20
C GLU A 197 -11.73 7.99 -19.48
N THR A 198 -11.36 8.95 -18.63
CA THR A 198 -10.04 9.56 -18.55
C THR A 198 -9.38 9.20 -17.22
N PRO A 199 -8.21 8.53 -17.21
CA PRO A 199 -7.47 8.29 -15.97
C PRO A 199 -6.94 9.58 -15.34
N ILE A 200 -7.15 9.75 -14.03
CA ILE A 200 -6.65 10.91 -13.26
C ILE A 200 -5.19 10.64 -12.91
N TYR A 201 -4.26 11.40 -13.48
CA TYR A 201 -2.83 11.06 -13.44
C TYR A 201 -2.13 11.57 -12.17
N LEU A 202 -1.05 10.90 -11.77
CA LEU A 202 -0.26 11.30 -10.60
C LEU A 202 0.23 12.75 -10.67
N ALA A 203 0.61 13.24 -11.86
CA ALA A 203 1.08 14.62 -12.04
C ALA A 203 -0.02 15.64 -11.70
N GLU A 204 -1.26 15.33 -12.07
CA GLU A 204 -2.44 16.15 -11.86
C GLU A 204 -2.88 16.13 -10.39
N LEU A 205 -2.91 14.96 -9.74
CA LEU A 205 -3.15 14.85 -8.29
C LEU A 205 -2.13 15.68 -7.49
N GLN A 206 -0.87 15.72 -7.95
CA GLN A 206 0.20 16.48 -7.31
C GLN A 206 0.04 18.01 -7.40
N GLU A 207 -0.88 18.53 -8.22
CA GLU A 207 -1.22 19.97 -8.24
C GLU A 207 -1.99 20.37 -6.97
N PHE A 208 -2.71 19.43 -6.34
CA PHE A 208 -3.61 19.66 -5.20
C PHE A 208 -2.99 19.26 -3.85
N ARG A 209 -1.67 18.99 -3.80
CA ARG A 209 -0.94 18.58 -2.58
C ARG A 209 -0.33 19.72 -1.75
N GLY A 210 -0.55 20.98 -2.14
CA GLY A 210 0.03 22.15 -1.47
C GLY A 210 -0.43 22.30 -0.01
N PRO A 211 0.27 23.08 0.83
CA PRO A 211 -0.18 23.33 2.20
C PRO A 211 -1.60 23.91 2.23
N GLY A 212 -2.52 23.23 2.92
CA GLY A 212 -3.94 23.61 2.99
C GLY A 212 -4.80 23.22 1.77
N ALA A 213 -4.21 22.64 0.72
CA ALA A 213 -4.96 22.13 -0.43
C ALA A 213 -5.61 20.77 -0.12
N VAL A 214 -6.64 20.39 -0.88
CA VAL A 214 -7.51 19.24 -0.60
C VAL A 214 -6.80 17.88 -0.53
N LEU A 215 -5.67 17.69 -1.23
CA LEU A 215 -4.88 16.45 -1.19
C LEU A 215 -3.55 16.62 -0.39
N SER A 216 -3.44 17.62 0.50
CA SER A 216 -2.20 17.90 1.26
C SER A 216 -1.64 16.69 2.01
N ASP A 217 -2.52 15.94 2.66
CA ASP A 217 -2.18 14.84 3.56
C ASP A 217 -2.32 13.46 2.89
N MET A 218 -2.81 13.42 1.65
CA MET A 218 -3.16 12.20 0.92
C MET A 218 -1.97 11.22 0.90
N GLN A 219 -2.22 10.00 1.37
CA GLN A 219 -1.17 8.99 1.56
C GLN A 219 -0.45 8.58 0.25
N LEU A 220 -1.06 8.83 -0.91
CA LEU A 220 -0.42 8.69 -2.21
C LEU A 220 0.85 9.57 -2.35
N HIS A 221 0.83 10.77 -1.76
CA HIS A 221 1.93 11.73 -1.80
C HIS A 221 2.88 11.55 -0.61
N THR A 222 2.33 11.49 0.61
CA THR A 222 3.13 11.44 1.85
C THR A 222 3.82 10.08 2.07
N LEU A 223 3.22 8.98 1.57
CA LEU A 223 3.71 7.61 1.73
C LEU A 223 3.89 6.91 0.37
N ALA A 224 4.57 7.54 -0.59
CA ALA A 224 4.68 7.10 -1.98
C ALA A 224 4.97 5.59 -2.21
N ARG A 225 5.79 4.94 -1.36
CA ARG A 225 6.13 3.50 -1.42
C ARG A 225 5.08 2.55 -0.84
N LEU A 226 3.98 3.05 -0.30
CA LEU A 226 2.87 2.25 0.23
C LEU A 226 1.95 1.80 -0.92
N SER A 227 1.64 0.50 -1.02
CA SER A 227 0.82 -0.06 -2.11
C SER A 227 -0.68 -0.05 -1.83
N VAL A 228 -1.09 -0.12 -0.56
CA VAL A 228 -2.47 0.00 -0.11
C VAL A 228 -2.52 1.10 0.94
N SER A 229 -3.21 2.19 0.64
CA SER A 229 -3.29 3.40 1.47
C SER A 229 -4.72 3.82 1.75
N LYS A 230 -4.96 4.50 2.87
CA LYS A 230 -6.24 5.17 3.13
C LYS A 230 -6.43 6.38 2.20
N VAL A 231 -7.69 6.68 1.94
CA VAL A 231 -8.18 7.93 1.34
C VAL A 231 -9.22 8.48 2.33
N SER A 232 -9.23 9.78 2.60
CA SER A 232 -10.28 10.39 3.44
C SER A 232 -11.58 10.62 2.63
N PRO A 233 -12.77 10.73 3.26
CA PRO A 233 -14.01 11.07 2.55
C PRO A 233 -13.87 12.32 1.66
N LYS A 234 -13.27 13.39 2.21
CA LYS A 234 -12.93 14.62 1.49
C LYS A 234 -11.98 14.41 0.29
N GLU A 235 -10.96 13.57 0.43
CA GLU A 235 -10.06 13.21 -0.69
C GLU A 235 -10.77 12.35 -1.74
N TRP A 236 -11.71 11.50 -1.32
CA TRP A 236 -12.49 10.63 -2.20
C TRP A 236 -13.45 11.46 -3.05
N ARG A 237 -14.33 12.24 -2.41
CA ARG A 237 -15.33 13.10 -3.05
C ARG A 237 -14.70 14.03 -4.11
N PHE A 238 -13.65 14.76 -3.73
CA PHE A 238 -12.87 15.61 -4.65
C PHE A 238 -12.27 14.89 -5.87
N ILE A 239 -11.94 13.60 -5.75
CA ILE A 239 -11.40 12.81 -6.88
C ILE A 239 -12.53 12.18 -7.71
N THR A 240 -13.71 11.91 -7.14
CA THR A 240 -14.87 11.37 -7.88
C THR A 240 -15.72 12.42 -8.60
N GLU A 241 -15.63 13.68 -8.20
CA GLU A 241 -16.36 14.82 -8.81
C GLU A 241 -15.63 15.48 -9.99
N LYS A 242 -14.47 14.94 -10.40
CA LYS A 242 -13.52 15.58 -11.32
C LYS A 242 -13.47 14.96 -12.72
#